data_AF-A0A1W9HJD9-F1
#
_entry.id   AF-A0A1W9HJD9-F1
#
_cell.length_a   1.000
_cell.length_b   1.000
_cell.length_c   1.000
_cell.angle_alpha   90.00
_cell.angle_beta   90.00
_cell.angle_gamma   90.00
#
_symmetry.space_group_name_H-M   'P 1'
#
loop_
_entity.id
_entity.type
_entity.pdbx_description
1 polymer ?
#
loop_
_entity_poly.entity_id
_entity_poly.type
_entity_poly.pdbx_seq_one_letter_code
_entity_poly.pdbx_strand_id
1 'polypeptide(L)'
;MVAVALDGGGGIAARAPLADSVDALAPDDRKRLRDAGVTIGALDLFAGALLRPGPARWRAALIAARHDVPVAEMPPLSASVLARGQPVGSPWRDIGGQSVRIDLVERIARAAHDARRGRTPFAPDPALATSIGLKPETLAKLMAQLGFSPAPPDEGRPRWRWRGRAPRVKAPPAVPSGAFAGLAELVARRG
;
A
#
# COMPACT_ATOMS: atom_id res chain seq x y z
N MET A 1 -16.57 1.76 4.50
CA MET A 1 -15.27 2.41 4.18
C MET A 1 -14.38 1.55 3.29
N VAL A 2 -14.02 0.31 3.67
CA VAL A 2 -13.12 -0.54 2.84
C VAL A 2 -13.66 -0.80 1.43
N ALA A 3 -14.91 -1.24 1.29
CA ALA A 3 -15.52 -1.51 -0.01
C ALA A 3 -15.60 -0.26 -0.90
N VAL A 4 -15.96 0.90 -0.34
CA VAL A 4 -16.01 2.18 -1.05
C VAL A 4 -14.63 2.60 -1.58
N ALA A 5 -13.58 2.45 -0.75
CA ALA A 5 -12.23 2.76 -1.18
C ALA A 5 -11.73 1.81 -2.27
N LEU A 6 -12.09 0.52 -2.19
CA LEU A 6 -11.79 -0.44 -3.25
C LEU A 6 -12.54 -0.10 -4.54
N ASP A 7 -13.83 0.24 -4.50
CA ASP A 7 -14.57 0.63 -5.71
C ASP A 7 -13.99 1.89 -6.36
N GLY A 8 -13.80 2.96 -5.58
CA GLY A 8 -13.24 4.21 -6.08
C GLY A 8 -11.83 4.05 -6.63
N GLY A 9 -11.06 3.11 -6.08
CA GLY A 9 -9.74 2.72 -6.56
C GLY A 9 -9.75 1.53 -7.51
N GLY A 10 -10.86 1.18 -8.17
CA GLY A 10 -10.93 0.11 -9.18
C GLY A 10 -10.41 -1.26 -8.70
N GLY A 11 -10.66 -1.61 -7.44
CA GLY A 11 -10.19 -2.83 -6.79
C GLY A 11 -8.80 -2.72 -6.13
N ILE A 12 -8.24 -1.52 -5.97
CA ILE A 12 -6.96 -1.26 -5.31
C ILE A 12 -7.10 -0.07 -4.35
N ALA A 13 -6.64 -0.20 -3.11
CA ALA A 13 -6.66 0.90 -2.14
C ALA A 13 -5.45 0.85 -1.21
N ALA A 14 -4.93 2.02 -0.82
CA ALA A 14 -3.88 2.10 0.19
C ALA A 14 -4.42 1.64 1.57
N ARG A 15 -3.68 0.78 2.27
CA ARG A 15 -4.10 0.26 3.57
C ARG A 15 -4.04 1.29 4.69
N ALA A 16 -3.08 2.22 4.65
CA ALA A 16 -2.82 3.18 5.72
C ALA A 16 -4.06 4.02 6.12
N PRO A 17 -4.78 4.67 5.18
CA PRO A 17 -5.99 5.43 5.53
C PRO A 17 -7.14 4.53 6.01
N LEU A 18 -7.13 3.25 5.65
CA LEU A 18 -8.17 2.27 5.98
C LEU A 18 -7.86 1.45 7.24
N ALA A 19 -6.77 1.73 7.97
CA ALA A 19 -6.30 0.89 9.06
C ALA A 19 -7.40 0.55 10.08
N ASP A 20 -8.08 1.56 10.64
CA ASP A 20 -9.15 1.36 11.62
C ASP A 20 -10.31 0.52 11.04
N SER A 21 -10.67 0.77 9.79
CA SER A 21 -11.72 0.00 9.11
C SER A 21 -11.29 -1.45 8.84
N VAL A 22 -10.02 -1.68 8.53
CA VAL A 22 -9.45 -3.01 8.32
C VAL A 22 -9.33 -3.77 9.64
N ASP A 23 -8.96 -3.09 10.72
CA ASP A 23 -8.80 -3.68 12.04
C ASP A 23 -10.18 -4.05 12.64
N ALA A 24 -11.21 -3.25 12.37
CA ALA A 24 -12.60 -3.51 12.76
C ALA A 24 -13.30 -4.62 11.95
N LEU A 25 -12.69 -5.17 10.89
CA LEU A 25 -13.31 -6.25 10.11
C LEU A 25 -13.48 -7.53 10.93
N ALA A 26 -14.72 -8.02 10.98
CA ALA A 26 -15.04 -9.32 11.55
C ALA A 26 -14.42 -10.47 10.72
N PRO A 27 -14.22 -11.67 11.32
CA PRO A 27 -13.70 -12.83 10.59
C PRO A 27 -14.48 -13.16 9.31
N ASP A 28 -15.80 -13.04 9.34
CA ASP A 28 -16.67 -13.32 8.19
C ASP A 28 -16.48 -12.29 7.07
N ASP A 29 -16.30 -11.00 7.40
CA ASP A 29 -16.02 -9.97 6.41
C ASP A 29 -14.66 -10.19 5.75
N ARG A 30 -13.66 -10.62 6.52
CA ARG A 30 -12.34 -11.00 5.98
C ARG A 30 -12.44 -12.21 5.05
N LYS A 31 -13.31 -13.19 5.39
CA LYS A 31 -13.59 -14.33 4.52
C LYS A 31 -14.27 -13.87 3.23
N ARG A 32 -15.30 -13.03 3.31
CA ARG A 32 -16.00 -12.48 2.14
C ARG A 32 -15.06 -11.73 1.19
N LEU A 33 -14.16 -10.90 1.73
CA LEU A 33 -13.15 -10.21 0.92
C LEU A 33 -12.23 -11.21 0.19
N ARG A 34 -11.78 -12.26 0.89
CA ARG A 34 -10.94 -13.30 0.30
C ARG A 34 -11.65 -14.09 -0.78
N ASP A 35 -12.91 -14.48 -0.54
CA ASP A 35 -13.75 -15.20 -1.50
C ASP A 35 -14.01 -14.34 -2.75
N ALA A 36 -14.10 -13.02 -2.59
CA ALA A 36 -14.16 -12.04 -3.68
C ALA A 36 -12.81 -11.77 -4.36
N GLY A 37 -11.73 -12.49 -3.98
CA GLY A 37 -10.39 -12.34 -4.56
C GLY A 37 -9.62 -11.10 -4.11
N VAL A 38 -10.06 -10.44 -3.02
CA VAL A 38 -9.39 -9.28 -2.42
C VAL A 38 -8.40 -9.72 -1.35
N THR A 39 -7.15 -9.30 -1.50
CA THR A 39 -6.08 -9.48 -0.54
C THR A 39 -5.98 -8.26 0.36
N ILE A 40 -5.95 -8.46 1.69
CA ILE A 40 -5.54 -7.44 2.66
C ILE A 40 -4.02 -7.58 2.86
N GLY A 41 -3.26 -6.88 2.03
CA GLY A 41 -1.80 -6.94 2.01
C GLY A 41 -1.14 -6.07 3.08
N ALA A 42 0.18 -6.02 3.05
CA ALA A 42 0.99 -5.29 4.01
C ALA A 42 0.79 -3.76 3.89
N LEU A 43 0.76 -3.22 2.67
CA LEU A 43 0.61 -1.79 2.39
C LEU A 43 -0.64 -1.43 1.57
N ASP A 44 -1.27 -2.42 0.95
CA ASP A 44 -2.39 -2.27 0.02
C ASP A 44 -3.49 -3.27 0.30
N LEU A 45 -4.72 -2.91 -0.06
CA LEU A 45 -5.80 -3.85 -0.32
C LEU A 45 -5.97 -3.93 -1.83
N PHE A 46 -6.03 -5.13 -2.40
CA PHE A 46 -6.08 -5.27 -3.85
C PHE A 46 -6.77 -6.56 -4.29
N ALA A 47 -7.48 -6.51 -5.42
CA ALA A 47 -7.92 -7.71 -6.13
C ALA A 47 -6.77 -8.25 -7.00
N GLY A 48 -6.21 -9.41 -6.65
CA GLY A 48 -4.98 -9.93 -7.27
C GLY A 48 -5.08 -10.14 -8.79
N ALA A 49 -6.25 -10.53 -9.28
CA ALA A 49 -6.50 -10.70 -10.71
C ALA A 49 -6.33 -9.39 -11.51
N LEU A 50 -6.58 -8.24 -10.89
CA LEU A 50 -6.49 -6.92 -11.53
C LEU A 50 -5.06 -6.39 -11.65
N LEU A 51 -4.09 -7.01 -10.99
CA LEU A 51 -2.66 -6.65 -11.09
C LEU A 51 -1.97 -7.28 -12.30
N ARG A 52 -2.64 -8.22 -13.00
CA ARG A 52 -2.10 -8.84 -14.21
C ARG A 52 -2.10 -7.84 -15.36
N PRO A 53 -1.13 -7.88 -16.30
CA PRO A 53 -0.98 -6.84 -17.31
C PRO A 53 -2.23 -6.61 -18.19
N GLY A 54 -2.92 -7.67 -18.62
CA GLY A 54 -4.16 -7.56 -19.41
C GLY A 54 -5.29 -6.86 -18.63
N PRO A 55 -5.73 -7.40 -17.48
CA PRO A 55 -6.71 -6.76 -16.61
C PRO A 55 -6.34 -5.34 -16.17
N ALA A 56 -5.06 -5.07 -15.89
CA ALA A 56 -4.59 -3.75 -15.49
C ALA A 56 -4.83 -2.69 -16.58
N ARG A 57 -4.67 -3.05 -17.87
CA ARG A 57 -4.96 -2.16 -19.01
C ARG A 57 -6.45 -1.83 -19.10
N TRP A 58 -7.32 -2.84 -19.01
CA TRP A 58 -8.77 -2.63 -19.00
C TRP A 58 -9.21 -1.78 -17.83
N ARG A 59 -8.65 -2.04 -16.66
CA ARG A 59 -8.90 -1.26 -15.45
C ARG A 59 -8.50 0.20 -15.62
N ALA A 60 -7.33 0.48 -16.19
CA ALA A 60 -6.89 1.85 -16.49
C ALA A 60 -7.88 2.54 -17.45
N ALA A 61 -8.33 1.85 -18.49
CA ALA A 61 -9.31 2.38 -19.44
C ALA A 61 -10.68 2.67 -18.78
N LEU A 62 -11.18 1.76 -17.93
CA LEU A 62 -12.45 1.95 -17.22
C LEU A 62 -12.39 3.08 -16.19
N ILE A 63 -11.27 3.25 -15.50
CA ILE A 63 -11.06 4.37 -14.58
C ILE A 63 -11.02 5.69 -15.36
N ALA A 64 -10.28 5.73 -16.47
CA ALA A 64 -10.21 6.91 -17.33
C ALA A 64 -11.60 7.30 -17.86
N ALA A 65 -12.38 6.32 -18.34
CA ALA A 65 -13.76 6.53 -18.77
C ALA A 65 -14.68 7.01 -17.63
N ARG A 66 -14.55 6.44 -16.41
CA ARG A 66 -15.32 6.86 -15.23
C ARG A 66 -15.08 8.34 -14.88
N HIS A 67 -13.86 8.84 -15.12
CA HIS A 67 -13.46 10.20 -14.78
C HIS A 67 -13.48 11.17 -15.97
N ASP A 68 -13.90 10.71 -17.16
CA ASP A 68 -13.89 11.48 -18.41
C ASP A 68 -12.51 12.10 -18.72
N VAL A 69 -11.45 11.29 -18.56
CA VAL A 69 -10.07 11.66 -18.87
C VAL A 69 -9.45 10.73 -19.90
N PRO A 70 -8.42 11.16 -20.64
CA PRO A 70 -7.67 10.28 -21.52
C PRO A 70 -7.05 9.09 -20.77
N VAL A 71 -6.99 7.93 -21.43
CA VAL A 71 -6.26 6.77 -20.89
C VAL A 71 -4.77 7.11 -20.87
N ALA A 72 -4.16 7.10 -19.68
CA ALA A 72 -2.73 7.32 -19.54
C ALA A 72 -1.93 6.26 -20.29
N GLU A 73 -0.77 6.64 -20.83
CA GLU A 73 0.14 5.71 -21.49
C GLU A 73 0.55 4.61 -20.52
N MET A 74 0.41 3.35 -20.96
CA MET A 74 0.68 2.21 -20.10
C MET A 74 2.15 1.82 -20.14
N PRO A 75 2.78 1.61 -18.98
CA PRO A 75 4.14 1.09 -18.92
C PRO A 75 4.28 -0.26 -19.63
N PRO A 76 5.51 -0.64 -20.03
CA PRO A 76 5.79 -1.95 -20.59
C PRO A 76 5.29 -3.08 -19.68
N LEU A 77 4.78 -4.18 -20.26
CA LEU A 77 4.23 -5.30 -19.49
C LEU A 77 5.25 -5.97 -18.55
N SER A 78 6.55 -5.89 -18.91
CA SER A 78 7.67 -6.42 -18.12
C SER A 78 8.13 -5.47 -17.01
N ALA A 79 7.64 -4.22 -16.99
CA ALA A 79 8.05 -3.27 -15.98
C ALA A 79 7.65 -3.78 -14.59
N SER A 80 8.61 -3.75 -13.66
CA SER A 80 8.37 -4.06 -12.25
C SER A 80 8.66 -2.87 -11.33
N VAL A 81 9.42 -1.90 -11.85
CA VAL A 81 9.72 -0.63 -11.20
C VAL A 81 9.70 0.47 -12.27
N LEU A 82 9.17 1.64 -11.90
CA LEU A 82 9.09 2.84 -12.73
C LEU A 82 9.61 4.05 -11.97
N ALA A 83 9.74 5.18 -12.67
CA ALA A 83 9.85 6.46 -11.99
C ALA A 83 8.59 6.71 -11.13
N ARG A 84 8.76 7.45 -10.04
CA ARG A 84 7.65 7.90 -9.19
C ARG A 84 6.62 8.68 -10.03
N GLY A 85 5.35 8.60 -9.64
CA GLY A 85 4.30 9.47 -10.18
C GLY A 85 3.24 8.70 -10.95
N GLN A 86 3.07 7.42 -10.62
CA GLN A 86 1.98 6.66 -11.22
C GLN A 86 0.64 7.15 -10.68
N PRO A 87 -0.42 7.18 -11.51
CA PRO A 87 -1.74 7.64 -11.09
C PRO A 87 -2.26 6.90 -9.84
N VAL A 88 -3.05 7.60 -9.02
CA VAL A 88 -3.72 6.99 -7.86
C VAL A 88 -4.58 5.82 -8.32
N GLY A 89 -4.48 4.72 -7.59
CA GLY A 89 -5.13 3.49 -7.95
C GLY A 89 -4.42 2.74 -9.08
N SER A 90 -3.30 3.16 -9.68
CA SER A 90 -2.57 2.26 -10.58
C SER A 90 -2.10 0.97 -9.84
N PRO A 91 -1.72 -0.12 -10.54
CA PRO A 91 -1.15 -1.32 -9.90
C PRO A 91 0.25 -1.09 -9.31
N TRP A 92 0.64 0.16 -9.11
CA TRP A 92 1.94 0.62 -8.65
C TRP A 92 1.79 1.43 -7.36
N ARG A 93 2.77 1.26 -6.48
CA ARG A 93 2.94 2.04 -5.26
C ARG A 93 4.14 2.95 -5.40
N ASP A 94 3.92 4.25 -5.20
CA ASP A 94 5.01 5.20 -5.00
C ASP A 94 5.77 4.88 -3.70
N ILE A 95 7.07 4.64 -3.82
CA ILE A 95 8.00 4.42 -2.71
C ILE A 95 9.28 5.21 -3.00
N GLY A 96 9.52 6.26 -2.22
CA GLY A 96 10.70 7.09 -2.45
C GLY A 96 10.69 7.72 -3.84
N GLY A 97 11.73 7.46 -4.63
CA GLY A 97 11.87 7.97 -5.99
C GLY A 97 11.36 7.03 -7.09
N GLN A 98 10.76 5.89 -6.72
CA GLN A 98 10.31 4.87 -7.67
C GLN A 98 8.85 4.48 -7.41
N SER A 99 8.20 3.94 -8.44
CA SER A 99 6.91 3.27 -8.30
C SER A 99 7.14 1.77 -8.47
N VAL A 100 6.70 0.97 -7.50
CA VAL A 100 6.92 -0.48 -7.47
C VAL A 100 5.58 -1.20 -7.61
N ARG A 101 5.50 -2.26 -8.40
CA ARG A 101 4.24 -3.00 -8.54
C ARG A 101 3.76 -3.55 -7.19
N ILE A 102 2.46 -3.50 -6.95
CA ILE A 102 1.85 -3.90 -5.68
C ILE A 102 2.08 -5.39 -5.37
N ASP A 103 2.02 -6.27 -6.38
CA ASP A 103 2.29 -7.70 -6.21
C ASP A 103 3.74 -7.97 -5.77
N LEU A 104 4.68 -7.16 -6.25
CA LEU A 104 6.06 -7.23 -5.83
C LEU A 104 6.26 -6.69 -4.41
N VAL A 105 5.65 -5.55 -4.09
CA VAL A 105 5.66 -4.99 -2.73
C VAL A 105 5.15 -6.03 -1.73
N GLU A 106 4.04 -6.71 -2.04
CA GLU A 106 3.48 -7.75 -1.17
C GLU A 106 4.42 -8.94 -1.03
N ARG A 107 5.07 -9.37 -2.10
CA ARG A 107 6.05 -10.48 -2.06
C ARG A 107 7.24 -10.14 -1.16
N ILE A 108 7.81 -8.94 -1.30
CA ILE A 108 8.91 -8.45 -0.45
C ILE A 108 8.45 -8.37 1.01
N ALA A 109 7.25 -7.83 1.25
CA ALA A 109 6.69 -7.75 2.58
C ALA A 109 6.56 -9.12 3.22
N ARG A 110 5.98 -10.10 2.50
CA ARG A 110 5.83 -11.47 2.98
C ARG A 110 7.17 -12.09 3.34
N ALA A 111 8.15 -12.01 2.44
CA ALA A 111 9.48 -12.56 2.68
C ALA A 111 10.19 -11.90 3.89
N ALA A 112 10.10 -10.58 4.03
CA ALA A 112 10.65 -9.87 5.19
C ALA A 112 9.93 -10.26 6.49
N HIS A 113 8.62 -10.45 6.46
CA HIS A 113 7.84 -10.86 7.62
C HIS A 113 8.05 -12.33 8.02
N ASP A 114 8.32 -13.22 7.07
CA ASP A 114 8.63 -14.62 7.32
C ASP A 114 10.07 -14.80 7.84
N ALA A 115 11.01 -14.00 7.32
CA ALA A 115 12.41 -14.06 7.75
C ALA A 115 12.66 -13.45 9.15
N ARG A 116 11.74 -12.60 9.66
CA ARG A 116 11.94 -11.93 10.95
C ARG A 116 11.88 -12.93 12.11
N ARG A 117 12.85 -12.85 13.02
CA ARG A 117 12.85 -13.59 14.29
C ARG A 117 12.65 -12.62 15.46
N GLY A 118 11.39 -12.31 15.77
CA GLY A 118 11.06 -11.32 16.80
C GLY A 118 11.64 -9.94 16.44
N ARG A 119 12.51 -9.40 17.30
CA ARG A 119 13.25 -8.13 17.08
C ARG A 119 14.74 -8.35 16.79
N THR A 120 15.15 -9.59 16.50
CA THR A 120 16.54 -9.89 16.15
C THR A 120 16.83 -9.42 14.73
N PRO A 121 17.95 -8.71 14.49
CA PRO A 121 18.30 -8.30 13.14
C PRO A 121 18.55 -9.50 12.22
N PHE A 122 18.04 -9.43 10.99
CA PHE A 122 18.20 -10.47 9.97
C PHE A 122 18.57 -9.83 8.63
N ALA A 123 19.21 -10.60 7.75
CA ALA A 123 19.39 -10.23 6.35
C ALA A 123 18.30 -10.93 5.53
N PRO A 124 17.33 -10.20 4.95
CA PRO A 124 16.43 -10.77 3.96
C PRO A 124 17.24 -11.29 2.78
N ASP A 125 16.70 -12.26 2.05
CA ASP A 125 17.34 -12.81 0.87
C ASP A 125 17.66 -11.68 -0.14
N PRO A 126 18.95 -11.43 -0.46
CA PRO A 126 19.36 -10.37 -1.38
C PRO A 126 18.73 -10.51 -2.78
N ALA A 127 18.29 -11.72 -3.18
CA ALA A 127 17.59 -11.93 -4.44
C ALA A 127 16.28 -11.15 -4.56
N LEU A 128 15.62 -10.80 -3.43
CA LEU A 128 14.33 -10.10 -3.41
C LEU A 128 14.40 -8.63 -3.83
N ALA A 129 15.55 -7.97 -3.63
CA ALA A 129 15.70 -6.53 -3.88
C ALA A 129 16.48 -6.23 -5.16
N THR A 130 17.54 -6.99 -5.42
CA THR A 130 18.48 -6.68 -6.52
C THR A 130 17.98 -7.17 -7.88
N SER A 131 17.15 -8.22 -7.93
CA SER A 131 16.72 -8.84 -9.20
C SER A 131 15.69 -8.03 -10.01
N ILE A 132 15.22 -6.88 -9.51
CA ILE A 132 13.99 -6.24 -10.01
C ILE A 132 14.14 -4.71 -10.23
N GLY A 133 15.34 -4.16 -10.06
CA GLY A 133 15.63 -2.74 -10.33
C GLY A 133 15.19 -1.78 -9.21
N LEU A 134 14.97 -2.28 -7.98
CA LEU A 134 14.80 -1.39 -6.82
C LEU A 134 16.13 -0.72 -6.49
N LYS A 135 16.11 0.60 -6.36
CA LYS A 135 17.22 1.36 -5.79
C LYS A 135 17.33 1.09 -4.28
N PRO A 136 18.54 1.08 -3.69
CA PRO A 136 18.72 0.86 -2.26
C PRO A 136 17.89 1.80 -1.37
N GLU A 137 17.72 3.06 -1.78
CA GLU A 137 16.95 4.07 -1.03
C GLU A 137 15.45 3.76 -1.07
N THR A 138 14.95 3.23 -2.18
CA THR A 138 13.56 2.77 -2.33
C THR A 138 13.31 1.57 -1.44
N LEU A 139 14.23 0.60 -1.43
CA LEU A 139 14.15 -0.55 -0.53
C LEU A 139 14.12 -0.12 0.93
N ALA A 140 14.99 0.81 1.32
CA ALA A 140 15.03 1.30 2.70
C ALA A 140 13.71 1.96 3.12
N LYS A 141 13.12 2.78 2.24
CA LYS A 141 11.80 3.37 2.47
C LYS A 141 10.68 2.35 2.52
N LEU A 142 10.72 1.32 1.66
CA LEU A 142 9.77 0.20 1.70
C LEU A 142 9.85 -0.52 3.05
N MET A 143 11.06 -0.91 3.47
CA MET A 143 11.29 -1.59 4.74
C MET A 143 10.82 -0.76 5.94
N ALA A 144 11.05 0.56 5.90
CA ALA A 144 10.53 1.49 6.92
C ALA A 144 8.99 1.50 6.96
N GLN A 145 8.31 1.60 5.81
CA GLN A 145 6.84 1.55 5.73
C GLN A 145 6.27 0.22 6.22
N LEU A 146 6.99 -0.87 5.99
CA LEU A 146 6.61 -2.18 6.49
C LEU A 146 6.73 -2.27 8.01
N GLY A 147 7.62 -1.49 8.65
CA GLY A 147 7.85 -1.46 10.10
C GLY A 147 9.23 -2.01 10.52
N PHE A 148 10.17 -2.06 9.59
CA PHE A 148 11.55 -2.46 9.84
C PHE A 148 12.46 -1.24 9.97
N SER A 149 13.50 -1.35 10.81
CA SER A 149 14.60 -0.38 10.91
C SER A 149 15.91 -1.02 10.43
N PRO A 150 16.84 -0.25 9.85
CA PRO A 150 18.18 -0.76 9.56
C PRO A 150 18.88 -1.22 10.85
N ALA A 151 19.76 -2.20 10.71
CA ALA A 151 20.64 -2.71 11.74
C ALA A 151 22.09 -2.75 11.21
N PRO A 152 23.11 -2.88 12.08
CA PRO A 152 24.49 -3.02 11.64
C PRO A 152 24.62 -4.11 10.57
N PRO A 153 25.28 -3.82 9.43
CA PRO A 153 25.44 -4.79 8.36
C PRO A 153 26.28 -5.98 8.85
N ASP A 154 26.10 -7.11 8.18
CA ASP A 154 26.85 -8.34 8.44
C ASP A 154 27.47 -8.80 7.12
N GLU A 155 28.80 -8.88 7.08
CA GLU A 155 29.57 -9.20 5.87
C GLU A 155 29.16 -8.34 4.64
N GLY A 156 28.89 -7.04 4.86
CA GLY A 156 28.46 -6.12 3.80
C GLY A 156 26.99 -6.27 3.36
N ARG A 157 26.22 -7.18 3.97
CA ARG A 157 24.80 -7.37 3.67
C ARG A 157 23.92 -6.45 4.54
N PRO A 158 22.92 -5.76 3.96
CA PRO A 158 22.01 -4.94 4.74
C PRO A 158 21.15 -5.80 5.67
N ARG A 159 21.14 -5.46 6.94
CA ARG A 159 20.30 -6.11 7.96
C ARG A 159 19.16 -5.21 8.40
N TRP A 160 18.06 -5.86 8.75
CA TRP A 160 16.83 -5.23 9.16
C TRP A 160 16.35 -5.81 10.48
N ARG A 161 15.75 -4.95 11.30
CA ARG A 161 15.14 -5.33 12.57
C ARG A 161 13.67 -4.92 12.57
N TRP A 162 12.79 -5.84 12.90
CA TRP A 162 11.37 -5.54 13.06
C TRP A 162 11.14 -4.65 14.28
N ARG A 163 10.45 -3.52 14.09
CA ARG A 163 10.10 -2.56 15.15
C ARG A 163 8.62 -2.59 15.50
N GLY A 164 7.80 -3.28 14.72
CA GLY A 164 6.34 -3.10 14.74
C GLY A 164 5.92 -2.13 13.64
N ARG A 165 4.64 -2.16 13.27
CA ARG A 165 4.08 -1.17 12.35
C ARG A 165 4.11 0.18 13.07
N ALA A 166 4.64 1.22 12.43
CA ALA A 166 4.71 2.54 13.04
C ALA A 166 3.30 2.99 13.48
N PRO A 167 3.11 3.51 14.70
CA PRO A 167 1.85 4.09 15.12
C PRO A 167 1.48 5.21 14.15
N ARG A 168 0.23 5.22 13.69
CA ARG A 168 -0.25 6.28 12.82
C ARG A 168 -0.16 7.61 13.57
N VAL A 169 0.45 8.62 12.94
CA VAL A 169 0.16 10.01 13.31
C VAL A 169 -1.29 10.25 12.87
N LYS A 170 -2.23 10.25 13.81
CA LYS A 170 -3.60 10.69 13.51
C LYS A 170 -3.47 12.13 13.01
N ALA A 171 -3.82 12.37 11.75
CA ALA A 171 -4.03 13.74 11.28
C ALA A 171 -5.01 14.38 12.28
N PRO A 172 -4.71 15.58 12.79
CA PRO A 172 -5.64 16.29 13.66
C PRO A 172 -7.01 16.33 12.97
N PRO A 173 -8.12 16.13 13.71
CA PRO A 173 -9.43 16.33 13.11
C PRO A 173 -9.43 17.70 12.43
N ALA A 174 -9.87 17.74 11.18
CA ALA A 174 -9.99 19.00 10.46
C ALA A 174 -10.85 19.93 11.31
N VAL A 175 -10.26 21.00 11.83
CA VAL A 175 -11.00 22.04 12.54
C VAL A 175 -11.94 22.62 11.49
N PRO A 176 -13.27 22.50 11.64
CA PRO A 176 -14.20 23.06 10.68
C PRO A 176 -13.94 24.57 10.61
N SER A 177 -13.43 25.07 9.48
CA SER A 177 -13.25 26.49 9.26
C SER A 177 -14.25 26.96 8.20
N GLY A 178 -14.90 28.10 8.46
CA GLY A 178 -15.95 28.67 7.62
C GLY A 178 -17.26 28.94 8.39
N ALA A 179 -18.27 29.42 7.67
CA ALA A 179 -19.55 29.91 8.22
C ALA A 179 -20.35 28.86 9.03
N PHE A 180 -20.01 27.57 8.92
CA PHE A 180 -20.67 26.47 9.62
C PHE A 180 -19.87 25.89 10.79
N ALA A 181 -18.76 26.52 11.18
CA ALA A 181 -17.91 26.03 12.28
C ALA A 181 -18.67 25.88 13.62
N GLY A 182 -19.61 26.78 13.91
CA GLY A 182 -20.42 26.73 15.13
C GLY A 182 -21.44 25.58 15.19
N LEU A 183 -21.72 24.94 14.06
CA LEU A 183 -22.69 23.84 13.97
C LEU A 183 -22.11 22.53 14.55
N ALA A 184 -20.79 22.37 14.50
CA ALA A 184 -20.09 21.22 15.08
C ALA A 184 -20.24 21.16 16.61
N GLU A 185 -20.21 22.31 17.30
CA GLU A 185 -20.43 22.38 18.75
C GLU A 185 -21.87 22.01 19.15
N LEU A 186 -22.84 22.33 18.29
CA LEU A 186 -24.26 22.10 18.58
C LEU A 186 -24.65 20.63 18.43
N VAL A 187 -23.98 19.90 17.53
CA VAL A 187 -24.10 18.44 17.40
C VAL A 187 -23.42 17.71 18.56
N ALA A 188 -22.28 18.21 19.04
CA ALA A 188 -21.54 17.60 20.15
C ALA A 188 -22.25 17.72 21.52
N ARG A 189 -23.12 18.72 21.72
CA ARG A 189 -23.87 18.91 22.98
C ARG A 189 -25.18 18.14 23.06
N ARG A 190 -25.60 17.44 21.99
CA ARG A 190 -26.89 16.73 21.89
C ARG A 190 -26.78 15.21 21.77
N GLY A 191 -25.56 14.66 21.86
CA GLY A 191 -25.31 13.23 22.05
C GLY A 191 -24.88 12.95 23.48
#